data_AF-A0A859FDI5-F1
#
_entry.id   AF-A0A859FDI5-F1
#
_cell.length_a   1.000
_cell.length_b   1.000
_cell.length_c   1.000
_cell.angle_alpha   90.00
_cell.angle_beta   90.00
_cell.angle_gamma   90.00
#
_symmetry.space_group_name_H-M   'P 1'
#
loop_
_entity.id
_entity.type
_entity.pdbx_description
1 polymer ?
#
loop_
_entity_poly.entity_id
_entity_poly.type
_entity_poly.pdbx_seq_one_letter_code
_entity_poly.pdbx_strand_id
1 'polypeptide(L)'
;MEIDVLNADGKVVYSLEKYYKNIWQKLLALHFTTWFINISIKNTSGFSLAKAEDIGVVKRKWSLIDSTYAEGILLTDTSKFKMTERLLEFKSNGHTYIISKKANTTQTMLYEDSELIVKMEESGKLPPRKNYITFVQESRLPEPAVICILHLFEIGI
;
A
#
# COMPACT_ATOMS: atom_id res chain seq x y z
N MET A 1 -0.21 12.41 8.27
CA MET A 1 1.18 12.59 7.80
C MET A 1 1.13 12.38 6.31
N GLU A 2 1.56 13.37 5.56
CA GLU A 2 1.61 13.36 4.11
C GLU A 2 3.05 13.05 3.67
N ILE A 3 3.19 12.26 2.61
CA ILE A 3 4.48 11.82 2.07
C ILE A 3 4.47 12.10 0.58
N ASP A 4 5.47 12.84 0.11
CA ASP A 4 5.63 13.12 -1.30
C ASP A 4 6.12 11.89 -2.07
N VAL A 5 5.50 11.64 -3.22
CA VAL A 5 5.96 10.66 -4.19
C VAL A 5 6.67 11.42 -5.31
N LEU A 6 7.95 11.14 -5.47
CA LEU A 6 8.80 11.78 -6.47
C LEU A 6 8.98 10.86 -7.68
N ASN A 7 8.97 11.44 -8.88
CA ASN A 7 9.40 10.73 -10.08
C ASN A 7 10.94 10.60 -10.15
N ALA A 8 11.46 9.99 -11.21
CA ALA A 8 12.90 9.82 -11.43
C ALA A 8 13.67 11.15 -11.53
N ASP A 9 13.02 12.24 -11.95
CA ASP A 9 13.60 13.59 -12.01
C ASP A 9 13.56 14.32 -10.65
N GLY A 10 13.03 13.69 -9.61
CA GLY A 10 12.86 14.30 -8.28
C GLY A 10 11.68 15.28 -8.19
N LYS A 11 10.77 15.29 -9.16
CA LYS A 11 9.54 16.11 -9.12
C LYS A 11 8.43 15.37 -8.38
N VAL A 12 7.71 16.09 -7.53
CA VAL A 12 6.50 15.57 -6.88
C VAL A 12 5.43 15.29 -7.93
N VAL A 13 4.97 14.04 -7.98
CA VAL A 13 3.91 13.60 -8.90
C VAL A 13 2.64 13.21 -8.15
N TYR A 14 2.77 12.69 -6.93
CA TYR A 14 1.65 12.34 -6.06
C TYR A 14 1.97 12.69 -4.60
N SER A 15 0.93 12.70 -3.77
CA SER A 15 1.08 12.69 -2.32
C SER A 15 0.31 11.51 -1.71
N LEU A 16 0.95 10.84 -0.75
CA LEU A 16 0.37 9.76 0.04
C LEU A 16 -0.03 10.30 1.41
N GLU A 17 -1.24 9.97 1.85
CA GLU A 17 -1.75 10.42 3.14
C GLU A 17 -2.40 9.26 3.90
N LYS A 18 -2.00 9.07 5.17
CA LYS A 18 -2.77 8.29 6.14
C LYS A 18 -3.91 9.16 6.68
N TYR A 19 -5.14 8.66 6.61
CA TYR A 19 -6.34 9.37 7.09
C TYR A 19 -7.27 8.48 7.94
N TYR A 20 -8.23 9.13 8.59
CA TYR A 20 -9.29 8.48 9.37
C TYR A 20 -10.64 8.78 8.73
N LYS A 21 -11.51 7.77 8.60
CA LYS A 21 -12.85 7.93 8.01
C LYS A 21 -13.77 8.81 8.86
N ASN A 22 -13.58 8.76 10.18
CA ASN A 22 -14.41 9.46 11.15
C ASN A 22 -13.63 9.76 12.43
N ILE A 23 -14.25 10.58 13.28
CA ILE A 23 -13.67 11.00 14.57
C ILE A 23 -13.39 9.83 15.51
N TRP A 24 -14.21 8.78 15.48
CA TRP A 24 -14.03 7.60 16.32
C TRP A 24 -12.77 6.83 15.97
N GLN A 25 -12.49 6.61 14.68
CA GLN A 25 -11.21 6.03 14.25
C GLN A 25 -10.03 6.88 14.71
N LYS A 26 -10.12 8.21 14.59
CA LYS A 26 -9.07 9.13 15.04
C LYS A 26 -8.82 9.01 16.54
N LEU A 27 -9.87 8.94 17.36
CA LEU A 27 -9.77 8.81 18.82
C LEU A 27 -9.20 7.44 19.23
N LEU A 28 -9.69 6.35 18.63
CA LEU A 28 -9.18 5.00 18.92
C LEU A 28 -7.71 4.83 18.51
N ALA A 29 -7.29 5.47 17.41
CA ALA A 29 -5.91 5.42 16.95
C ALA A 29 -4.90 6.09 17.90
N LEU A 30 -5.34 6.97 18.81
CA LEU A 30 -4.48 7.53 19.85
C LEU A 30 -4.01 6.46 20.84
N HIS A 31 -4.85 5.47 21.11
CA HIS A 31 -4.54 4.36 22.02
C HIS A 31 -4.03 3.12 21.27
N PHE A 32 -4.46 2.94 20.02
CA PHE A 32 -4.10 1.80 19.18
C PHE A 32 -3.61 2.28 17.81
N THR A 33 -2.35 2.70 17.74
CA THR A 33 -1.75 3.37 16.56
C THR A 33 -1.77 2.54 15.27
N THR A 34 -1.93 1.22 15.40
CA THR A 34 -2.00 0.26 14.29
C THR A 34 -3.41 -0.17 13.94
N TRP A 35 -4.43 0.31 14.66
CA TRP A 35 -5.83 0.08 14.33
C TRP A 35 -6.28 1.15 13.33
N PHE A 36 -7.00 0.70 12.30
CA PHE A 36 -7.54 1.53 11.21
C PHE A 36 -6.44 2.21 10.38
N ILE A 37 -5.95 1.47 9.39
CA ILE A 37 -4.94 1.95 8.46
C ILE A 37 -5.63 2.23 7.13
N ASN A 38 -5.97 3.51 6.91
CA ASN A 38 -6.50 3.97 5.63
C ASN A 38 -5.45 4.86 4.95
N ILE A 39 -5.21 4.61 3.67
CA ILE A 39 -4.23 5.33 2.85
C ILE A 39 -4.95 5.92 1.65
N SER A 40 -4.68 7.17 1.32
CA SER A 40 -5.11 7.83 0.10
C SER A 40 -3.88 8.27 -0.69
N ILE A 41 -3.90 8.10 -2.00
CA ILE A 41 -2.96 8.75 -2.90
C ILE A 41 -3.69 9.83 -3.71
N LYS A 42 -3.07 11.00 -3.82
CA LYS A 42 -3.63 12.19 -4.48
C LYS A 42 -2.69 12.68 -5.57
N ASN A 43 -3.23 13.32 -6.60
CA ASN A 43 -2.44 14.07 -7.56
C ASN A 43 -2.01 15.43 -6.97
N THR A 44 -1.17 16.16 -7.72
CA THR A 44 -0.68 17.50 -7.33
C THR A 44 -1.78 18.56 -7.16
N SER A 45 -2.97 18.31 -7.69
CA SER A 45 -4.15 19.17 -7.49
C SER A 45 -5.01 18.75 -6.28
N GLY A 46 -4.60 17.73 -5.53
CA GLY A 46 -5.29 17.24 -4.33
C GLY A 46 -6.44 16.25 -4.59
N PHE A 47 -6.70 15.88 -5.86
CA PHE A 47 -7.72 14.88 -6.19
C PHE A 47 -7.22 13.48 -5.85
N SER A 48 -8.05 12.72 -5.13
CA SER A 48 -7.77 11.33 -4.78
C SER A 48 -7.80 10.45 -6.03
N LEU A 49 -6.71 9.73 -6.27
CA LEU A 49 -6.59 8.78 -7.38
C LEU A 49 -6.94 7.35 -6.94
N ALA A 50 -6.49 6.94 -5.75
CA ALA A 50 -6.82 5.67 -5.15
C ALA A 50 -6.86 5.76 -3.62
N LYS A 51 -7.64 4.88 -2.98
CA LYS A 51 -7.77 4.77 -1.52
C LYS A 51 -7.74 3.30 -1.13
N ALA A 52 -6.97 2.96 -0.12
CA ALA A 52 -7.06 1.67 0.54
C ALA A 52 -7.64 1.85 1.93
N GLU A 53 -8.78 1.22 2.19
CA GLU A 53 -9.60 1.48 3.36
C GLU A 53 -9.82 0.24 4.20
N ASP A 54 -9.57 0.33 5.50
CA ASP A 54 -9.83 -0.75 6.44
C ASP A 54 -11.34 -1.04 6.49
N ILE A 55 -11.70 -2.33 6.39
CA ILE A 55 -13.10 -2.80 6.42
C ILE A 55 -13.51 -3.42 7.76
N GLY A 56 -12.66 -3.38 8.79
CA GLY A 56 -13.06 -3.60 10.19
C GLY A 56 -13.41 -5.03 10.58
N VAL A 57 -12.83 -6.06 9.94
CA VAL A 57 -13.14 -7.48 10.22
C VAL A 57 -11.97 -8.16 10.96
N VAL A 58 -12.27 -9.25 11.69
CA VAL A 58 -11.33 -10.13 12.44
C VAL A 58 -10.08 -10.55 11.64
N LYS A 59 -10.12 -10.47 10.32
CA LYS A 59 -8.95 -10.60 9.44
C LYS A 59 -8.65 -9.22 8.85
N ARG A 60 -7.43 -8.72 9.07
CA ARG A 60 -6.93 -7.45 8.52
C ARG A 60 -7.14 -7.43 7.00
N LYS A 61 -8.13 -6.67 6.57
CA LYS A 61 -8.61 -6.57 5.19
C LYS A 61 -8.83 -5.11 4.86
N TRP A 62 -8.58 -4.78 3.60
CA TRP A 62 -8.79 -3.44 3.06
C TRP A 62 -9.52 -3.51 1.73
N SER A 63 -10.34 -2.50 1.46
CA SER A 63 -10.90 -2.27 0.13
C SER A 63 -10.07 -1.20 -0.57
N LEU A 64 -9.49 -1.55 -1.72
CA LEU A 64 -8.83 -0.62 -2.62
C LEU A 64 -9.85 -0.07 -3.61
N ILE A 65 -10.08 1.23 -3.56
CA ILE A 65 -11.06 1.95 -4.36
C ILE A 65 -10.31 2.95 -5.23
N ASP A 66 -10.52 2.91 -6.55
CA ASP A 66 -10.02 3.91 -7.50
C ASP A 66 -11.10 4.19 -8.57
N SER A 67 -10.77 5.03 -9.56
CA SER A 67 -11.69 5.35 -10.67
C SER A 67 -12.02 4.18 -11.59
N THR A 68 -11.21 3.11 -11.55
CA THR A 68 -11.31 1.93 -12.42
C THR A 68 -12.14 0.83 -11.77
N TYR A 69 -12.12 0.72 -10.44
CA TYR A 69 -12.77 -0.35 -9.67
C TYR A 69 -13.82 0.22 -8.72
N ALA A 70 -15.04 0.45 -9.23
CA ALA A 70 -16.15 1.00 -8.43
C ALA A 70 -16.56 0.09 -7.25
N GLU A 71 -16.47 -1.23 -7.41
CA GLU A 71 -16.78 -2.20 -6.34
C GLU A 71 -15.62 -2.41 -5.35
N GLY A 72 -14.43 -1.90 -5.68
CA GLY A 72 -13.21 -2.04 -4.91
C GLY A 72 -12.56 -3.43 -4.99
N ILE A 73 -11.25 -3.47 -4.82
CA ILE A 73 -10.46 -4.70 -4.76
C ILE A 73 -10.21 -5.07 -3.30
N LEU A 74 -10.53 -6.30 -2.91
CA LEU A 74 -10.32 -6.77 -1.55
C LEU A 74 -8.87 -7.23 -1.33
N LEU A 75 -8.13 -6.46 -0.54
CA LEU A 75 -6.79 -6.78 -0.05
C LEU A 75 -6.89 -7.57 1.25
N THR A 76 -6.27 -8.74 1.32
CA THR A 76 -6.32 -9.62 2.50
C THR A 76 -4.91 -9.94 3.03
N ASP A 77 -4.65 -9.63 4.29
CA ASP A 77 -3.45 -10.08 4.98
C ASP A 77 -3.51 -11.61 5.16
N THR A 78 -2.59 -12.32 4.51
CA THR A 78 -2.48 -13.79 4.56
C THR A 78 -1.24 -14.27 5.32
N SER A 79 -0.56 -13.35 6.01
CA SER A 79 0.65 -13.65 6.79
C SER A 79 0.34 -14.67 7.89
N LYS A 80 0.96 -15.86 7.82
CA LYS A 80 0.86 -16.86 8.91
C LYS A 80 1.71 -16.47 10.11
N PHE A 81 2.93 -16.00 9.85
CA PHE A 81 3.91 -15.62 10.88
C PHE A 81 4.63 -14.33 10.48
N LYS A 82 4.04 -13.18 10.86
CA LYS A 82 4.55 -11.83 10.52
C LYS A 82 6.01 -11.57 10.91
N MET A 83 6.52 -12.30 11.91
CA MET A 83 7.93 -12.23 12.31
C MET A 83 8.91 -12.81 11.27
N THR A 84 8.42 -13.59 10.32
CA THR A 84 9.24 -14.25 9.28
C THR A 84 8.93 -13.69 7.90
N GLU A 85 7.65 -13.56 7.59
CA GLU A 85 7.17 -13.14 6.29
C GLU A 85 5.82 -12.45 6.43
N ARG A 86 5.69 -11.34 5.72
CA ARG A 86 4.45 -10.59 5.56
C ARG A 86 3.92 -10.82 4.15
N LEU A 87 2.64 -11.12 4.05
CA LEU A 87 1.93 -11.41 2.79
C LEU A 87 0.60 -10.65 2.73
N LEU A 88 0.34 -10.05 1.58
CA LEU A 88 -0.93 -9.43 1.25
C LEU A 88 -1.38 -9.94 -0.12
N GLU A 89 -2.56 -10.55 -0.18
CA GLU A 89 -3.09 -11.18 -1.38
C GLU A 89 -4.39 -10.51 -1.82
N PHE A 90 -4.57 -10.41 -3.15
CA PHE A 90 -5.80 -9.92 -3.76
C PHE A 90 -5.96 -10.41 -5.19
N LYS A 91 -7.15 -10.21 -5.77
CA LYS A 91 -7.46 -10.52 -7.17
C LYS A 91 -8.00 -9.29 -7.87
N SER A 92 -7.58 -9.07 -9.10
CA SER A 92 -8.10 -8.02 -9.97
C SER A 92 -8.09 -8.47 -11.43
N ASN A 93 -9.19 -8.23 -12.15
CA ASN A 93 -9.35 -8.59 -13.57
C ASN A 93 -8.97 -10.04 -13.92
N GLY A 94 -9.25 -10.99 -13.02
CA GLY A 94 -8.93 -12.42 -13.22
C GLY A 94 -7.51 -12.82 -12.82
N HIS A 95 -6.63 -11.87 -12.48
CA HIS A 95 -5.25 -12.13 -12.08
C HIS A 95 -5.11 -12.16 -10.55
N THR A 96 -4.15 -12.95 -10.06
CA THR A 96 -3.82 -13.03 -8.64
C THR A 96 -2.57 -12.21 -8.35
N TYR A 97 -2.67 -11.33 -7.36
CA TYR A 97 -1.58 -10.48 -6.93
C TYR A 97 -1.14 -10.82 -5.51
N ILE A 98 0.17 -10.81 -5.30
CA ILE A 98 0.79 -11.09 -4.00
C ILE A 98 1.84 -10.04 -3.70
N ILE A 99 1.75 -9.38 -2.56
CA ILE A 99 2.83 -8.55 -2.02
C ILE A 99 3.50 -9.30 -0.88
N SER A 100 4.83 -9.38 -0.92
CA SER A 100 5.61 -10.08 0.10
C SER A 100 6.82 -9.28 0.58
N LYS A 101 7.16 -9.48 1.85
CA LYS A 101 8.42 -9.02 2.46
C LYS A 101 8.86 -10.00 3.54
N LYS A 102 10.09 -10.48 3.41
CA LYS A 102 10.75 -11.30 4.44
C LYS A 102 11.36 -10.41 5.51
N ALA A 103 11.34 -10.84 6.76
CA ALA A 103 11.73 -10.02 7.92
C ALA A 103 13.16 -9.45 7.86
N ASN A 104 14.09 -10.18 7.24
CA ASN A 104 15.51 -9.79 7.13
C ASN A 104 15.84 -9.07 5.82
N THR A 105 14.83 -8.54 5.13
CA THR A 105 15.02 -7.88 3.83
C THR A 105 14.50 -6.44 3.87
N THR A 106 15.17 -5.55 3.16
CA THR A 106 14.70 -4.17 2.91
C THR A 106 13.78 -4.09 1.69
N GLN A 107 13.45 -5.25 1.10
CA GLN A 107 12.76 -5.34 -0.17
C GLN A 107 11.33 -5.84 0.03
N THR A 108 10.41 -5.16 -0.64
CA THR A 108 9.02 -5.54 -0.77
C THR A 108 8.76 -5.82 -2.23
N MET A 109 8.17 -6.97 -2.53
CA MET A 109 7.98 -7.44 -3.89
C MET A 109 6.49 -7.61 -4.16
N LEU A 110 6.04 -7.19 -5.33
CA LEU A 110 4.68 -7.39 -5.83
C LEU A 110 4.75 -8.29 -7.06
N TYR A 111 3.95 -9.35 -7.02
CA TYR A 111 3.85 -10.37 -8.06
C TYR A 111 2.46 -10.34 -8.69
N GLU A 112 2.39 -10.63 -9.99
CA GLU A 112 1.17 -10.91 -10.76
C GLU A 112 1.30 -12.33 -11.33
N ASP A 113 0.38 -13.23 -10.99
CA ASP A 113 0.39 -14.64 -11.42
C ASP A 113 1.75 -15.38 -11.28
N SER A 114 2.53 -15.00 -10.25
CA SER A 114 3.89 -15.49 -9.93
C SER A 114 5.05 -14.75 -10.60
N GLU A 115 4.79 -13.81 -11.50
CA GLU A 115 5.80 -12.96 -12.11
C GLU A 115 6.04 -11.71 -11.27
N LEU A 116 7.32 -11.38 -11.02
CA LEU A 116 7.68 -10.15 -10.32
C LEU A 116 7.40 -8.95 -11.23
N ILE A 117 6.50 -8.07 -10.80
CA ILE A 117 6.14 -6.86 -11.57
C ILE A 117 6.68 -5.58 -10.93
N VAL A 118 6.75 -5.52 -9.59
CA VAL A 118 7.24 -4.32 -8.88
C VAL A 118 8.12 -4.73 -7.71
N LYS A 119 9.23 -4.00 -7.55
CA LYS A 119 10.16 -4.13 -6.44
C LYS A 119 10.29 -2.79 -5.74
N MET A 120 10.08 -2.75 -4.43
CA MET A 120 10.33 -1.60 -3.59
C MET A 120 11.51 -1.88 -2.66
N GLU A 121 12.43 -0.93 -2.53
CA GLU A 121 13.64 -1.07 -1.71
C GLU A 121 13.83 0.13 -0.76
N GLU A 122 13.98 -0.15 0.53
CA GLU A 122 14.24 0.86 1.57
C GLU A 122 15.73 1.23 1.59
N SER A 123 16.03 2.53 1.48
CA SER A 123 17.40 3.10 1.47
C SER A 123 18.23 2.84 2.74
N GLY A 124 17.61 2.47 3.86
CA GLY A 124 18.30 2.18 5.12
C GLY A 124 17.43 2.37 6.37
N LYS A 125 17.98 2.03 7.53
CA LYS A 125 17.24 2.09 8.82
C LYS A 125 17.14 3.49 9.44
N LEU A 126 18.03 4.40 9.04
CA LEU A 126 18.15 5.75 9.63
C LEU A 126 17.27 6.77 8.89
N PRO A 127 16.56 7.67 9.60
CA PRO A 127 15.84 8.77 8.97
C PRO A 127 16.78 9.79 8.31
N PRO A 128 16.38 10.46 7.21
CA PRO A 128 15.13 10.27 6.48
C PRO A 128 15.15 9.00 5.62
N ARG A 129 14.10 8.18 5.75
CA ARG A 129 13.96 6.94 4.98
C ARG A 129 13.33 7.23 3.63
N LYS A 130 13.97 6.74 2.58
CA LYS A 130 13.42 6.71 1.21
C LYS A 130 13.11 5.28 0.81
N ASN A 131 11.99 5.09 0.12
CA ASN A 131 11.62 3.85 -0.55
C ASN A 131 11.71 4.09 -2.06
N TYR A 132 12.49 3.27 -2.75
CA TYR A 132 12.60 3.32 -4.21
C TYR A 132 11.70 2.26 -4.80
N ILE A 133 10.76 2.65 -5.66
CA ILE A 133 9.83 1.74 -6.33
C ILE A 133 10.30 1.57 -7.77
N THR A 134 10.55 0.33 -8.18
CA THR A 134 10.95 -0.05 -9.54
C THR A 134 9.88 -0.96 -10.13
N PHE A 135 9.29 -0.53 -11.25
CA PHE A 135 8.43 -1.37 -12.07
C PHE A 135 9.34 -2.22 -12.97
N VAL A 136 9.46 -3.51 -12.64
CA VAL A 136 10.30 -4.47 -13.36
C VAL A 136 9.60 -4.92 -14.66
N GLN A 137 8.28 -4.92 -14.63
CA GLN A 137 7.40 -5.20 -15.78
C GLN A 137 6.22 -4.23 -15.76
N GLU A 138 5.52 -4.14 -16.90
CA GLU A 138 4.29 -3.35 -16.99
C GLU A 138 3.21 -3.96 -16.09
N SER A 139 2.65 -3.15 -15.19
CA SER A 139 1.56 -3.60 -14.31
C SER A 139 0.22 -3.31 -14.95
N ARG A 140 -0.72 -4.26 -14.86
CA ARG A 140 -2.13 -4.01 -15.23
C ARG A 140 -2.87 -3.12 -14.24
N LEU A 141 -2.28 -2.88 -13.06
CA LEU A 141 -2.82 -1.95 -12.08
C LEU A 141 -2.31 -0.54 -12.38
N PRO A 142 -3.16 0.50 -12.23
CA PRO A 142 -2.69 1.87 -12.30
C PRO A 142 -1.56 2.12 -11.31
N GLU A 143 -0.51 2.84 -11.74
CA GLU A 143 0.64 3.18 -10.88
C GLU A 143 0.23 3.76 -9.51
N PRO A 144 -0.73 4.70 -9.39
CA PRO A 144 -1.16 5.21 -8.10
C PRO A 144 -1.74 4.12 -7.17
N ALA A 145 -2.46 3.14 -7.73
CA ALA A 145 -3.01 2.03 -6.97
C ALA A 145 -1.88 1.16 -6.41
N VAL A 146 -0.89 0.80 -7.24
CA VAL A 146 0.30 0.04 -6.82
C VAL A 146 1.02 0.75 -5.66
N ILE A 147 1.30 2.04 -5.80
CA ILE A 147 2.01 2.83 -4.78
C ILE A 147 1.19 2.89 -3.48
N CYS A 148 -0.13 3.07 -3.58
CA CYS A 148 -1.03 3.08 -2.43
C CYS A 148 -0.99 1.75 -1.66
N ILE A 149 -1.06 0.61 -2.36
CA ILE A 149 -1.04 -0.72 -1.74
C ILE A 149 0.34 -1.00 -1.11
N LEU A 150 1.45 -0.66 -1.79
CA LEU A 150 2.79 -0.83 -1.23
C LEU A 150 2.98 -0.03 0.07
N HIS A 151 2.46 1.20 0.10
CA HIS A 151 2.52 2.02 1.30
C HIS A 151 1.65 1.46 2.44
N LEU A 152 0.43 1.01 2.12
CA LEU A 152 -0.41 0.28 3.06
C LEU A 152 0.32 -0.93 3.63
N PHE A 153 0.97 -1.72 2.77
CA PHE A 153 1.69 -2.92 3.17
C PHE A 153 2.80 -2.63 4.18
N GLU A 154 3.61 -1.59 3.96
CA GLU A 154 4.69 -1.24 4.89
C GLU A 154 4.18 -0.79 6.27
N ILE A 155 3.05 -0.11 6.32
CA ILE A 155 2.50 0.43 7.57
C ILE A 155 1.63 -0.59 8.30
N GLY A 156 0.86 -1.40 7.57
CA GLY A 156 -0.30 -2.10 8.11
C GLY A 156 -0.29 -3.62 8.08
N ILE A 157 0.63 -4.23 7.35
CA ILE A 157 0.83 -5.68 7.35
C ILE A 157 1.97 -6.01 8.30
#